data_AF-W7I2X3-F1
#
_entry.id   AF-W7I2X3-F1
#
_cell.length_a   1.000
_cell.length_b   1.000
_cell.length_c   1.000
_cell.angle_alpha   90.00
_cell.angle_beta   90.00
_cell.angle_gamma   90.00
#
_symmetry.space_group_name_H-M   'P 1'
#
loop_
_entity.id
_entity.type
_entity.pdbx_description
1 polymer ?
#
loop_
_entity_poly.entity_id
_entity_poly.type
_entity_poly.pdbx_seq_one_letter_code
_entity_poly.pdbx_strand_id
1 'polypeptide(L)'
;MASDGSAPQPSLLNASAAGAAFLVLVQVLSRLLTFVMNQLLIRYLSPAVLGQAAQLELYMMTILFFARESLRMALQRQNDDAEEPPAAPTKGSGHDIIVEGTARAQAQTVVNSSYLSVPMGLVVVASGWVLQTVYAATSAAPHQDSDADERPRYFHLSMTVYAVASLLELLSEPGFAVAQQRLLYSLRAACESAAVIANCAVTLAVTVLAARYTAGGGGLEALPFAVGQVAFALCLLFGYPLRLGGIARREGFSLAPRRIYARAGGNEYYYFHMPTVSLAGTMWFQSVVKHLLTQGDSILVAWFATTYDQGIYALAANYGSLIARLLFKPIEETSRNLLSKLLTVTEAVTAKPNAPTPKGSDEPVPGDVGKPAPKPADIAEALTILHLILRFYAIIATIIATIGPTLAPLALRKVAGARWADSPAAHTLSLYCYYIPLLAVNGITEAFVQSVATPAQLRRQSGWMVVFSVVFAAASWVFVRRLEMGADGLVWANCVNMGMRIVWSVGFINAYFAGVEGSKASARVRVDWAKTMPGWLLVAVGVGAGAVARAVVSERGVFMDYVKGAGLAGVVGVVSLYSERHFFMECYRLFKLARQR
;
A
#
# COMPACT_ATOMS: atom_id res chain seq x y z
N MET A 1 -5.19 -44.05 39.09
CA MET A 1 -4.94 -44.24 37.65
C MET A 1 -5.85 -43.29 36.87
N ALA A 2 -5.21 -42.37 36.16
CA ALA A 2 -5.64 -41.40 35.15
C ALA A 2 -7.16 -41.09 34.95
N SER A 3 -7.55 -39.87 35.30
CA SER A 3 -8.61 -39.12 34.62
C SER A 3 -7.95 -38.20 33.59
N ASP A 4 -8.05 -38.55 32.30
CA ASP A 4 -7.58 -37.74 31.19
C ASP A 4 -8.47 -36.50 31.02
N GLY A 5 -7.95 -35.35 31.47
CA GLY A 5 -8.49 -34.03 31.13
C GLY A 5 -8.05 -33.64 29.72
N SER A 6 -8.88 -33.96 28.72
CA SER A 6 -8.72 -33.35 27.40
C SER A 6 -9.11 -31.88 27.49
N ALA A 7 -8.11 -31.01 27.47
CA ALA A 7 -8.29 -29.57 27.38
C ALA A 7 -9.12 -29.22 26.12
N PRO A 8 -10.09 -28.29 26.20
CA PRO A 8 -10.85 -27.88 25.03
C PRO A 8 -9.89 -27.24 24.03
N GLN A 9 -9.77 -27.83 22.84
CA GLN A 9 -9.00 -27.21 21.77
C GLN A 9 -9.64 -25.84 21.45
N PRO A 10 -8.87 -24.73 21.48
CA PRO A 10 -9.41 -23.43 21.11
C PRO A 10 -9.92 -23.52 19.67
N SER A 11 -11.17 -23.09 19.45
CA SER A 11 -11.76 -23.04 18.11
C SER A 11 -10.79 -22.30 17.17
N LEU A 12 -10.50 -22.88 16.00
CA LEU A 12 -9.55 -22.32 15.01
C LEU A 12 -9.84 -20.84 14.69
N LEU A 13 -11.10 -20.42 14.86
CA LEU A 13 -11.56 -19.03 14.76
C LEU A 13 -10.96 -18.10 15.84
N ASN A 14 -10.86 -18.53 17.09
CA ASN A 14 -10.26 -17.75 18.18
C ASN A 14 -8.74 -17.63 18.02
N ALA A 15 -8.06 -18.69 17.56
CA ALA A 15 -6.63 -18.63 17.23
C ALA A 15 -6.37 -17.73 16.00
N SER A 16 -7.25 -17.78 14.99
CA SER A 16 -7.19 -16.91 13.81
C SER A 16 -7.48 -15.44 14.16
N ALA A 17 -8.41 -15.16 15.06
CA ALA A 17 -8.74 -13.81 15.52
C ALA A 17 -7.61 -13.20 16.38
N ALA A 18 -7.01 -13.99 17.27
CA ALA A 18 -5.84 -13.56 18.05
C ALA A 18 -4.63 -13.26 17.15
N GLY A 19 -4.38 -14.11 16.13
CA GLY A 19 -3.35 -13.87 15.12
C GLY A 19 -3.61 -12.63 14.27
N ALA A 20 -4.85 -12.41 13.84
CA ALA A 20 -5.25 -11.21 13.11
C ALA A 20 -5.07 -9.94 13.97
N ALA A 21 -5.51 -9.96 15.23
CA ALA A 21 -5.34 -8.84 16.16
C ALA A 21 -3.85 -8.53 16.42
N PHE A 22 -3.02 -9.56 16.57
CA PHE A 22 -1.57 -9.38 16.72
C PHE A 22 -0.93 -8.75 15.47
N LEU A 23 -1.31 -9.21 14.27
CA LEU A 23 -0.82 -8.62 13.01
C LEU A 23 -1.25 -7.15 12.87
N VAL A 24 -2.49 -6.83 13.21
CA VAL A 24 -2.99 -5.44 13.23
C VAL A 24 -2.18 -4.60 14.22
N LEU A 25 -1.93 -5.11 15.43
CA LEU A 25 -1.14 -4.40 16.45
C LEU A 25 0.29 -4.13 15.96
N VAL A 26 0.95 -5.13 15.36
CA VAL A 26 2.30 -4.97 14.79
C VAL A 26 2.33 -3.95 13.67
N GLN A 27 1.34 -3.97 12.76
CA GLN A 27 1.21 -2.97 11.70
C GLN A 27 1.00 -1.56 12.25
N VAL A 28 0.14 -1.40 13.25
CA VAL A 28 -0.12 -0.11 13.90
C VAL A 28 1.14 0.41 14.60
N LEU A 29 1.84 -0.43 15.34
CA LEU A 29 3.05 -0.05 16.06
C LEU A 29 4.18 0.36 15.11
N SER A 30 4.38 -0.38 14.02
CA SER A 30 5.36 -0.04 12.98
C SER A 30 5.03 1.30 12.29
N ARG A 31 3.76 1.54 11.98
CA ARG A 31 3.28 2.83 11.43
C ARG A 31 3.43 3.98 12.42
N LEU A 32 3.22 3.72 13.71
CA LEU A 32 3.40 4.74 14.75
C LEU A 32 4.88 5.10 14.92
N LEU A 33 5.78 4.11 14.91
CA LEU A 33 7.22 4.35 15.00
C LEU A 33 7.73 5.21 13.84
N THR A 34 7.34 4.85 12.61
CA THR A 34 7.68 5.64 11.41
C THR A 34 7.07 7.03 11.43
N PHE A 35 5.84 7.17 11.92
CA PHE A 35 5.21 8.47 12.14
C PHE A 35 5.98 9.35 13.13
N VAL A 36 6.40 8.80 14.28
CA VAL A 36 7.20 9.53 15.29
C VAL A 36 8.54 9.98 14.72
N MET A 37 9.24 9.10 13.98
CA MET A 37 10.50 9.46 13.32
C MET A 37 10.30 10.57 12.29
N ASN A 38 9.31 10.44 11.41
CA ASN A 38 8.97 11.47 10.42
C ASN A 38 8.56 12.79 11.10
N GLN A 39 7.90 12.70 12.26
CA GLN A 39 7.49 13.87 13.02
C GLN A 39 8.68 14.71 13.53
N LEU A 40 9.71 14.02 14.03
CA LEU A 40 10.94 14.68 14.47
C LEU A 40 11.65 15.34 13.30
N LEU A 41 11.64 14.68 12.14
CA LEU A 41 12.27 15.18 10.92
C LEU A 41 11.59 16.45 10.40
N ILE A 42 10.26 16.46 10.29
CA ILE A 42 9.46 17.57 9.73
C ILE A 42 9.73 18.91 10.44
N ARG A 43 10.10 18.91 11.72
CA ARG A 43 10.44 20.13 12.47
C ARG A 43 11.67 20.87 11.92
N TYR A 44 12.52 20.17 11.18
CA TYR A 44 13.74 20.73 10.58
C TYR A 44 13.63 20.97 9.07
N LEU A 45 12.54 20.52 8.45
CA LEU A 45 12.34 20.61 7.01
C LEU A 45 11.53 21.85 6.61
N SER A 46 11.75 22.31 5.38
CA SER A 46 10.87 23.27 4.71
C SER A 46 9.93 22.53 3.73
N PRO A 47 8.81 23.17 3.30
CA PRO A 47 7.93 22.60 2.27
C PRO A 47 8.68 22.21 1.00
N ALA A 48 9.53 23.08 0.47
CA ALA A 48 10.29 22.79 -0.76
C ALA A 48 11.19 21.55 -0.63
N VAL A 49 11.88 21.38 0.50
CA VAL A 49 12.72 20.19 0.75
C VAL A 49 11.87 18.93 0.84
N LEU A 50 10.70 18.99 1.49
CA LEU A 50 9.79 17.85 1.58
C LEU A 50 9.23 17.46 0.20
N GLY A 51 8.94 18.45 -0.65
CA GLY A 51 8.53 18.21 -2.04
C GLY A 51 9.63 17.56 -2.88
N GLN A 52 10.88 18.03 -2.75
CA GLN A 52 12.03 17.40 -3.41
C GLN A 52 12.21 15.94 -2.95
N ALA A 53 12.06 15.67 -1.65
CA ALA A 53 12.14 14.32 -1.11
C ALA A 53 11.05 13.40 -1.71
N ALA A 54 9.81 13.90 -1.88
CA ALA A 54 8.73 13.14 -2.53
C ALA A 54 9.03 12.81 -4.00
N GLN A 55 9.65 13.73 -4.75
CA GLN A 55 10.09 13.46 -6.13
C GLN A 55 11.18 12.39 -6.20
N LEU A 56 12.16 12.45 -5.29
CA LEU A 56 13.23 11.47 -5.22
C LEU A 56 12.70 10.08 -4.81
N GLU A 57 11.72 10.04 -3.92
CA GLU A 57 11.04 8.80 -3.56
C GLU A 57 10.29 8.21 -4.77
N LEU A 58 9.55 9.04 -5.53
CA LEU A 58 8.88 8.61 -6.76
C LEU A 58 9.88 8.08 -7.81
N TYR A 59 11.02 8.75 -7.95
CA TYR A 59 12.11 8.33 -8.84
C TYR A 59 12.66 6.96 -8.44
N MET A 60 12.98 6.76 -7.16
CA MET A 60 13.46 5.48 -6.61
C MET A 60 12.44 4.35 -6.77
N MET A 61 11.18 4.61 -6.42
CA MET A 61 10.11 3.62 -6.57
C MET A 61 9.96 3.20 -8.03
N THR A 62 10.08 4.14 -8.96
CA THR A 62 10.04 3.86 -10.40
C THR A 62 11.20 2.98 -10.85
N ILE A 63 12.45 3.28 -10.42
CA ILE A 63 13.62 2.44 -10.72
C ILE A 63 13.41 1.01 -10.21
N LEU A 64 13.10 0.87 -8.93
CA LEU A 64 12.98 -0.43 -8.28
C LEU A 64 11.81 -1.24 -8.86
N PHE A 65 10.67 -0.60 -9.13
CA PHE A 65 9.52 -1.24 -9.73
C PHE A 65 9.85 -1.84 -11.11
N PHE A 66 10.43 -1.04 -12.01
CA PHE A 66 10.78 -1.52 -13.35
C PHE A 66 11.94 -2.50 -13.37
N ALA A 67 12.83 -2.44 -12.37
CA ALA A 67 13.98 -3.33 -12.29
C ALA A 67 13.64 -4.72 -11.74
N ARG A 68 12.72 -4.85 -10.77
CA ARG A 68 12.58 -6.10 -9.99
C ARG A 68 11.18 -6.66 -9.83
N GLU A 69 10.12 -5.86 -10.03
CA GLU A 69 8.77 -6.30 -9.64
C GLU A 69 8.26 -7.48 -10.47
N SER A 70 8.41 -7.41 -11.80
CA SER A 70 8.02 -8.51 -12.70
C SER A 70 8.82 -9.79 -12.44
N LEU A 71 10.09 -9.64 -12.08
CA LEU A 71 10.98 -10.73 -11.75
C LEU A 71 10.54 -11.42 -10.46
N ARG A 72 10.23 -10.66 -9.39
CA ARG A 72 9.66 -11.20 -8.14
C ARG A 72 8.37 -11.99 -8.40
N MET A 73 7.48 -11.48 -9.25
CA MET A 73 6.24 -12.18 -9.58
C MET A 73 6.48 -13.47 -10.39
N ALA A 74 7.42 -13.47 -11.33
CA ALA A 74 7.75 -14.64 -12.12
C ALA A 74 8.43 -15.73 -11.27
N LEU A 75 9.31 -15.32 -10.35
CA LEU A 75 10.03 -16.24 -9.45
C LEU A 75 9.11 -16.96 -8.47
N GLN A 76 8.02 -16.32 -8.02
CA GLN A 76 7.01 -16.94 -7.16
C GLN A 76 6.18 -18.03 -7.85
N ARG A 77 6.20 -18.09 -9.19
CA ARG A 77 5.43 -19.07 -9.96
C ARG A 77 6.23 -20.32 -10.36
N GLN A 78 7.49 -20.42 -9.98
CA GLN A 78 8.22 -21.68 -10.15
C GLN A 78 7.65 -22.70 -9.19
N ASN A 79 7.10 -23.80 -9.73
CA ASN A 79 6.47 -24.85 -8.94
C ASN A 79 7.48 -25.49 -7.96
N ASP A 80 6.97 -25.82 -6.77
CA ASP A 80 7.66 -26.59 -5.72
C ASP A 80 7.83 -28.08 -6.08
N ASP A 81 7.69 -28.46 -7.36
CA ASP A 81 7.86 -29.83 -7.86
C ASP A 81 9.36 -30.20 -7.88
N ALA A 82 9.99 -30.18 -6.71
CA ALA A 82 11.30 -30.75 -6.49
C ALA A 82 11.14 -32.27 -6.48
N GLU A 83 11.48 -32.93 -7.58
CA GLU A 83 11.60 -34.38 -7.61
C GLU A 83 12.71 -34.85 -6.65
N GLU A 84 12.49 -36.01 -6.03
CA GLU A 84 13.50 -36.67 -5.18
C GLU A 84 14.86 -36.75 -5.90
N PRO A 85 15.98 -36.60 -5.18
CA PRO A 85 17.31 -36.57 -5.78
C PRO A 85 17.63 -37.93 -6.42
N PRO A 86 17.86 -38.03 -7.75
CA PRO A 86 18.45 -39.23 -8.32
C PRO A 86 19.95 -39.28 -8.04
N ALA A 87 20.49 -40.49 -7.98
CA ALA A 87 21.87 -40.80 -7.63
C ALA A 87 22.88 -39.89 -8.36
N ALA A 88 23.85 -39.37 -7.59
CA ALA A 88 24.91 -38.51 -8.08
C ALA A 88 25.59 -39.10 -9.34
N PRO A 89 25.98 -38.26 -10.32
CA PRO A 89 26.75 -38.73 -11.47
C PRO A 89 28.03 -39.39 -10.95
N THR A 90 28.18 -40.67 -11.27
CA THR A 90 29.33 -41.48 -10.89
C THR A 90 30.60 -40.95 -11.54
N LYS A 91 31.60 -40.73 -10.67
CA LYS A 91 33.04 -40.61 -10.91
C LYS A 91 33.53 -39.29 -11.52
N GLY A 92 34.24 -38.51 -10.70
CA GLY A 92 35.48 -37.84 -11.13
C GLY A 92 35.61 -36.34 -10.91
N SER A 93 34.53 -35.58 -10.64
CA SER A 93 34.67 -34.17 -10.30
C SER A 93 33.58 -33.65 -9.35
N GLY A 94 34.04 -33.21 -8.18
CA GLY A 94 33.43 -32.16 -7.36
C GLY A 94 32.06 -32.44 -6.73
N HIS A 95 32.05 -32.52 -5.40
CA HIS A 95 30.87 -32.48 -4.52
C HIS A 95 29.99 -31.21 -4.64
N ASP A 96 30.16 -30.37 -5.66
CA ASP A 96 29.64 -28.99 -5.77
C ASP A 96 28.83 -28.71 -7.06
N ILE A 97 28.47 -29.74 -7.84
CA ILE A 97 27.65 -29.57 -9.05
C ILE A 97 26.17 -29.49 -8.67
N ILE A 98 25.51 -28.39 -9.07
CA ILE A 98 24.08 -28.16 -8.85
C ILE A 98 23.30 -28.69 -10.05
N VAL A 99 22.57 -29.78 -9.85
CA VAL A 99 21.80 -30.48 -10.90
C VAL A 99 20.34 -30.01 -10.91
N GLU A 100 19.83 -29.71 -12.10
CA GLU A 100 18.42 -29.34 -12.33
C GLU A 100 17.44 -30.37 -11.74
N GLY A 101 16.31 -29.87 -11.23
CA GLY A 101 15.29 -30.66 -10.53
C GLY A 101 15.51 -30.81 -9.02
N THR A 102 16.68 -30.42 -8.49
CA THR A 102 16.93 -30.42 -7.04
C THR A 102 16.47 -29.12 -6.36
N ALA A 103 16.12 -29.20 -5.07
CA ALA A 103 15.80 -28.01 -4.26
C ALA A 103 16.94 -26.98 -4.19
N ARG A 104 18.20 -27.41 -4.41
CA ARG A 104 19.39 -26.54 -4.53
C ARG A 104 19.41 -25.79 -5.86
N ALA A 105 19.06 -26.46 -6.96
CA ALA A 105 18.97 -25.85 -8.28
C ALA A 105 17.82 -24.86 -8.38
N GLN A 106 16.70 -25.11 -7.71
CA GLN A 106 15.61 -24.14 -7.61
C GLN A 106 16.08 -22.86 -6.89
N ALA A 107 16.70 -22.98 -5.72
CA ALA A 107 17.26 -21.83 -4.99
C ALA A 107 18.31 -21.08 -5.83
N GLN A 108 19.19 -21.79 -6.53
CA GLN A 108 20.19 -21.18 -7.41
C GLN A 108 19.55 -20.51 -8.64
N THR A 109 18.47 -21.06 -9.19
CA THR A 109 17.72 -20.47 -10.30
C THR A 109 17.11 -19.15 -9.87
N VAL A 110 16.56 -19.10 -8.65
CA VAL A 110 16.02 -17.87 -8.06
C VAL A 110 17.11 -16.82 -7.85
N VAL A 111 18.26 -17.21 -7.28
CA VAL A 111 19.42 -16.32 -7.10
C VAL A 111 19.89 -15.77 -8.44
N ASN A 112 20.21 -16.64 -9.40
CA ASN A 112 20.74 -16.24 -10.71
C ASN A 112 19.77 -15.29 -11.43
N SER A 113 18.49 -15.65 -11.46
CA SER A 113 17.47 -14.84 -12.13
C SER A 113 17.30 -13.49 -11.44
N SER A 114 17.36 -13.43 -10.10
CA SER A 114 17.26 -12.17 -9.32
C SER A 114 18.35 -11.15 -9.68
N TYR A 115 19.55 -11.61 -10.07
CA TYR A 115 20.62 -10.72 -10.53
C TYR A 115 20.29 -9.98 -11.82
N LEU A 116 19.30 -10.42 -12.62
CA LEU A 116 18.83 -9.70 -13.80
C LEU A 116 18.22 -8.32 -13.44
N SER A 117 17.80 -8.14 -12.19
CA SER A 117 17.28 -6.85 -11.72
C SER A 117 18.32 -5.72 -11.74
N VAL A 118 19.61 -6.03 -11.57
CA VAL A 118 20.70 -5.05 -11.56
C VAL A 118 20.92 -4.40 -12.94
N PRO A 119 21.16 -5.17 -14.03
CA PRO A 119 21.30 -4.57 -15.36
C PRO A 119 20.01 -3.87 -15.80
N MET A 120 18.83 -4.38 -15.45
CA MET A 120 17.57 -3.67 -15.71
C MET A 120 17.51 -2.33 -14.97
N GLY A 121 17.91 -2.29 -13.70
CA GLY A 121 18.04 -1.05 -12.93
C GLY A 121 19.01 -0.05 -13.56
N LEU A 122 20.15 -0.51 -14.08
CA LEU A 122 21.10 0.35 -14.81
C LEU A 122 20.47 0.97 -16.06
N VAL A 123 19.71 0.20 -16.83
CA VAL A 123 18.98 0.73 -18.00
C VAL A 123 17.97 1.79 -17.59
N VAL A 124 17.19 1.54 -16.52
CA VAL A 124 16.18 2.51 -16.05
C VAL A 124 16.85 3.79 -15.53
N VAL A 125 17.92 3.68 -14.75
CA VAL A 125 18.71 4.84 -14.27
C VAL A 125 19.29 5.63 -15.44
N ALA A 126 19.89 4.95 -16.42
CA ALA A 126 20.44 5.61 -17.61
C ALA A 126 19.35 6.33 -18.41
N SER A 127 18.18 5.70 -18.59
CA SER A 127 17.03 6.31 -19.28
C SER A 127 16.50 7.54 -18.54
N GLY A 128 16.43 7.49 -17.20
CA GLY A 128 16.02 8.62 -16.37
C GLY A 128 16.99 9.79 -16.46
N TRP A 129 18.30 9.51 -16.50
CA TRP A 129 19.33 10.53 -16.65
C TRP A 129 19.27 11.18 -18.04
N VAL A 130 19.08 10.39 -19.10
CA VAL A 130 18.87 10.92 -20.47
C VAL A 130 17.60 11.78 -20.53
N LEU A 131 16.49 11.34 -19.94
CA LEU A 131 15.26 12.13 -19.93
C LEU A 131 15.46 13.48 -19.20
N GLN A 132 16.22 13.48 -18.10
CA GLN A 132 16.53 14.69 -17.36
C GLN A 132 17.42 15.65 -18.15
N THR A 133 18.43 15.15 -18.86
CA THR A 133 19.30 15.99 -19.69
C THR A 133 18.54 16.58 -20.88
N VAL A 134 17.67 15.79 -21.51
CA VAL A 134 16.76 16.27 -22.57
C VAL A 134 15.82 17.34 -22.03
N TYR A 135 15.18 17.10 -20.88
CA TYR A 135 14.31 18.09 -20.24
C TYR A 135 15.07 19.39 -19.93
N ALA A 136 16.27 19.31 -19.37
CA ALA A 136 17.09 20.48 -19.09
C ALA A 136 17.48 21.25 -20.36
N ALA A 137 17.76 20.55 -21.47
CA ALA A 137 18.09 21.16 -22.75
C ALA A 137 16.87 21.83 -23.42
N THR A 138 15.68 21.24 -23.33
CA THR A 138 14.45 21.80 -23.92
C THR A 138 13.86 22.93 -23.10
N SER A 139 14.06 22.91 -21.78
CA SER A 139 13.58 23.96 -20.85
C SER A 139 14.49 25.19 -20.83
N ALA A 140 15.67 25.13 -21.46
CA ALA A 140 16.60 26.25 -21.63
C ALA A 140 16.23 27.21 -22.78
N ALA A 141 14.99 27.14 -23.30
CA ALA A 141 14.47 28.15 -24.22
C ALA A 141 14.18 29.47 -23.47
N PRO A 142 14.47 30.64 -24.06
CA PRO A 142 14.52 31.92 -23.35
C PRO A 142 13.11 32.44 -23.09
N HIS A 143 12.49 32.04 -21.97
CA HIS A 143 11.41 32.81 -21.37
C HIS A 143 11.98 33.53 -20.15
N GLN A 144 12.07 34.84 -20.35
CA GLN A 144 12.51 35.87 -19.44
C GLN A 144 11.53 36.00 -18.28
N ASP A 145 11.70 35.19 -17.23
CA ASP A 145 11.17 35.49 -15.90
C ASP A 145 12.33 35.55 -14.91
N SER A 146 12.49 36.73 -14.33
CA SER A 146 13.66 37.22 -13.59
C SER A 146 13.79 36.68 -12.17
N ASP A 147 13.20 35.51 -11.87
CA ASP A 147 13.31 34.80 -10.58
C ASP A 147 14.02 33.42 -10.72
N ALA A 148 14.62 33.16 -11.89
CA ALA A 148 15.16 31.87 -12.29
C ALA A 148 16.60 31.55 -11.82
N ASP A 149 16.97 31.88 -10.57
CA ASP A 149 18.31 31.56 -10.01
C ASP A 149 18.29 30.63 -8.77
N GLU A 150 17.21 29.88 -8.52
CA GLU A 150 17.19 28.84 -7.49
C GLU A 150 17.08 27.43 -8.08
N ARG A 151 17.99 27.04 -8.98
CA ARG A 151 18.24 25.60 -9.17
C ARG A 151 18.85 25.07 -7.86
N PRO A 152 18.20 24.10 -7.17
CA PRO A 152 18.70 23.64 -5.88
C PRO A 152 20.08 23.00 -6.07
N ARG A 153 21.08 23.47 -5.31
CA ARG A 153 22.50 23.18 -5.54
C ARG A 153 22.82 21.70 -5.36
N TYR A 154 22.06 20.99 -4.54
CA TYR A 154 22.29 19.59 -4.19
C TYR A 154 21.21 18.64 -4.74
N PHE A 155 20.25 19.11 -5.53
CA PHE A 155 19.19 18.24 -6.05
C PHE A 155 19.73 17.17 -7.01
N HIS A 156 20.59 17.54 -7.98
CA HIS A 156 21.21 16.56 -8.88
C HIS A 156 22.10 15.56 -8.14
N LEU A 157 22.83 16.01 -7.11
CA LEU A 157 23.62 15.13 -6.25
C LEU A 157 22.71 14.17 -5.47
N SER A 158 21.60 14.66 -4.93
CA SER A 158 20.63 13.83 -4.22
C SER A 158 20.04 12.77 -5.16
N MET A 159 19.71 13.14 -6.40
CA MET A 159 19.21 12.23 -7.41
C MET A 159 20.22 11.15 -7.80
N THR A 160 21.51 11.49 -7.95
CA THR A 160 22.56 10.50 -8.26
C THR A 160 22.80 9.56 -7.09
N VAL A 161 22.80 10.08 -5.85
CA VAL A 161 22.91 9.26 -4.64
C VAL A 161 21.72 8.31 -4.50
N TYR A 162 20.49 8.77 -4.80
CA TYR A 162 19.30 7.91 -4.85
C TYR A 162 19.39 6.82 -5.93
N ALA A 163 19.94 7.15 -7.11
CA ALA A 163 20.17 6.16 -8.16
C ALA A 163 21.17 5.09 -7.71
N VAL A 164 22.28 5.50 -7.09
CA VAL A 164 23.28 4.57 -6.51
C VAL A 164 22.65 3.73 -5.40
N ALA A 165 21.89 4.33 -4.49
CA ALA A 165 21.17 3.61 -3.43
C ALA A 165 20.21 2.57 -4.01
N SER A 166 19.49 2.90 -5.08
CA SER A 166 18.59 1.97 -5.79
C SER A 166 19.36 0.78 -6.35
N LEU A 167 20.51 1.02 -6.98
CA LEU A 167 21.37 -0.06 -7.51
C LEU A 167 21.95 -0.95 -6.40
N LEU A 168 22.35 -0.36 -5.27
CA LEU A 168 22.79 -1.10 -4.08
C LEU A 168 21.66 -1.95 -3.50
N GLU A 169 20.42 -1.43 -3.47
CA GLU A 169 19.27 -2.19 -3.03
C GLU A 169 18.99 -3.36 -3.98
N LEU A 170 19.12 -3.17 -5.30
CA LEU A 170 18.95 -4.25 -6.29
C LEU A 170 19.97 -5.38 -6.12
N LEU A 171 21.18 -5.09 -5.65
CA LEU A 171 22.17 -6.12 -5.30
C LEU A 171 21.72 -7.02 -4.14
N SER A 172 20.78 -6.55 -3.30
CA SER A 172 20.21 -7.34 -2.20
C SER A 172 19.06 -8.26 -2.64
N GLU A 173 18.56 -8.13 -3.88
CA GLU A 173 17.43 -8.92 -4.41
C GLU A 173 17.59 -10.43 -4.31
N PRO A 174 18.75 -11.04 -4.60
CA PRO A 174 18.90 -12.49 -4.49
C PRO A 174 18.60 -12.99 -3.09
N GLY A 175 19.00 -12.23 -2.06
CA GLY A 175 18.69 -12.56 -0.66
C GLY A 175 17.20 -12.43 -0.35
N PHE A 176 16.56 -11.38 -0.84
CA PHE A 176 15.12 -11.19 -0.71
C PHE A 176 14.33 -12.32 -1.37
N ALA A 177 14.66 -12.67 -2.62
CA ALA A 177 13.94 -13.66 -3.40
C ALA A 177 14.01 -15.05 -2.77
N VAL A 178 15.19 -15.45 -2.29
CA VAL A 178 15.38 -16.72 -1.56
C VAL A 178 14.59 -16.72 -0.25
N ALA A 179 14.66 -15.63 0.53
CA ALA A 179 13.92 -15.53 1.79
C ALA A 179 12.40 -15.60 1.56
N GLN A 180 11.90 -15.02 0.47
CA GLN A 180 10.49 -15.05 0.09
C GLN A 180 10.06 -16.45 -0.36
N GLN A 181 10.84 -17.13 -1.20
CA GLN A 181 10.55 -18.49 -1.66
C GLN A 181 10.53 -19.49 -0.50
N ARG A 182 11.47 -19.35 0.45
CA ARG A 182 11.56 -20.21 1.65
C ARG A 182 10.61 -19.78 2.78
N LEU A 183 9.72 -18.82 2.54
CA LEU A 183 8.75 -18.30 3.51
C LEU A 183 9.40 -17.84 4.83
N LEU A 184 10.64 -17.35 4.78
CA LEU A 184 11.42 -16.87 5.92
C LEU A 184 10.97 -15.45 6.32
N TYR A 185 9.68 -15.30 6.62
CA TYR A 185 9.04 -14.01 6.87
C TYR A 185 9.65 -13.27 8.06
N SER A 186 10.12 -13.98 9.09
CA SER A 186 10.77 -13.39 10.27
C SER A 186 12.13 -12.78 9.93
N LEU A 187 12.95 -13.46 9.11
CA LEU A 187 14.23 -12.96 8.65
C LEU A 187 14.03 -11.71 7.79
N ARG A 188 13.11 -11.78 6.83
CA ARG A 188 12.74 -10.67 5.95
C ARG A 188 12.27 -9.45 6.74
N ALA A 189 11.29 -9.65 7.63
CA ALA A 189 10.75 -8.59 8.47
C ALA A 189 11.83 -7.93 9.32
N ALA A 190 12.78 -8.69 9.86
CA ALA A 190 13.85 -8.14 10.68
C ALA A 190 14.89 -7.35 9.87
N CYS A 191 15.27 -7.81 8.66
CA CYS A 191 16.17 -7.07 7.77
C CYS A 191 15.53 -5.77 7.28
N GLU A 192 14.27 -5.82 6.81
CA GLU A 192 13.53 -4.65 6.36
C GLU A 192 13.29 -3.63 7.49
N SER A 193 12.90 -4.10 8.67
CA SER A 193 12.69 -3.20 9.83
C SER A 193 13.99 -2.53 10.26
N ALA A 194 15.11 -3.26 10.27
CA ALA A 194 16.41 -2.69 10.58
C ALA A 194 16.83 -1.64 9.54
N ALA A 195 16.58 -1.89 8.25
CA ALA A 195 16.88 -0.95 7.18
C ALA A 195 16.02 0.33 7.28
N VAL A 196 14.72 0.21 7.55
CA VAL A 196 13.84 1.39 7.77
C VAL A 196 14.31 2.21 8.96
N ILE A 197 14.66 1.57 10.08
CA ILE A 197 15.17 2.27 11.27
C ILE A 197 16.49 2.97 10.94
N ALA A 198 17.41 2.32 10.23
CA ALA A 198 18.67 2.91 9.81
C ALA A 198 18.47 4.13 8.90
N ASN A 199 17.56 4.03 7.93
CA ASN A 199 17.18 5.14 7.05
C ASN A 199 16.70 6.35 7.87
N CYS A 200 15.68 6.14 8.72
CA CYS A 200 15.12 7.20 9.54
C CYS A 200 16.15 7.83 10.49
N ALA A 201 16.97 7.00 11.15
CA ALA A 201 17.99 7.47 12.08
C ALA A 201 19.07 8.29 11.38
N VAL A 202 19.58 7.82 10.25
CA VAL A 202 20.61 8.53 9.47
C VAL A 202 20.05 9.80 8.85
N THR A 203 18.86 9.77 8.24
CA THR A 203 18.22 10.98 7.72
C THR A 203 18.00 12.02 8.81
N LEU A 204 17.51 11.63 9.98
CA LEU A 204 17.32 12.54 11.10
C LEU A 204 18.67 13.10 11.60
N ALA A 205 19.67 12.24 11.80
CA ALA A 205 20.99 12.65 12.27
C ALA A 205 21.64 13.66 11.31
N VAL A 206 21.65 13.37 10.01
CA VAL A 206 22.20 14.27 8.98
C VAL A 206 21.39 15.56 8.89
N THR A 207 20.05 15.51 8.99
CA THR A 207 19.20 16.71 8.95
C THR A 207 19.43 17.62 10.16
N VAL A 208 19.54 17.05 11.36
CA VAL A 208 19.83 17.81 12.58
C VAL A 208 21.25 18.39 12.54
N LEU A 209 22.22 17.62 12.06
CA LEU A 209 23.60 18.07 11.90
C LEU A 209 23.68 19.22 10.89
N ALA A 210 23.02 19.07 9.74
CA ALA A 210 22.87 20.10 8.73
C ALA A 210 22.30 21.38 9.34
N ALA A 211 21.19 21.28 10.06
CA ALA A 211 20.53 22.43 10.69
C ALA A 211 21.42 23.16 11.71
N ARG A 212 22.35 22.46 12.37
CA ARG A 212 23.31 23.07 13.30
C ARG A 212 24.45 23.81 12.60
N TYR A 213 24.97 23.27 11.50
CA TYR A 213 26.08 23.89 10.76
C TYR A 213 25.61 25.01 9.82
N THR A 214 24.39 24.91 9.30
CA THR A 214 23.80 25.93 8.41
C THR A 214 22.79 26.79 9.18
N ALA A 215 23.28 27.57 10.15
CA ALA A 215 22.47 28.53 10.90
C ALA A 215 21.81 29.64 10.04
N GLY A 216 22.09 29.69 8.73
CA GLY A 216 21.61 30.68 7.77
C GLY A 216 20.64 30.17 6.70
N GLY A 217 19.85 29.14 6.94
CA GLY A 217 18.66 28.85 6.11
C GLY A 217 18.90 28.17 4.75
N GLY A 218 20.11 27.67 4.49
CA GLY A 218 20.46 26.90 3.29
C GLY A 218 20.94 25.49 3.60
N GLY A 219 20.23 24.76 4.46
CA GLY A 219 20.55 23.35 4.77
C GLY A 219 20.60 22.49 3.52
N LEU A 220 21.26 21.32 3.59
CA LEU A 220 21.61 20.38 2.51
C LEU A 220 20.46 19.84 1.61
N GLU A 221 19.35 20.58 1.50
CA GLU A 221 18.19 20.31 0.66
C GLU A 221 17.69 18.89 0.90
N ALA A 222 17.50 18.11 -0.17
CA ALA A 222 17.06 16.72 -0.08
C ALA A 222 18.19 15.69 0.18
N LEU A 223 19.45 16.12 0.32
CA LEU A 223 20.58 15.22 0.51
C LEU A 223 20.49 14.33 1.78
N PRO A 224 19.98 14.80 2.94
CA PRO A 224 19.83 13.95 4.12
C PRO A 224 18.93 12.72 3.86
N PHE A 225 17.92 12.85 2.99
CA PHE A 225 17.09 11.73 2.58
C PHE A 225 17.88 10.76 1.70
N ALA A 226 18.69 11.26 0.77
CA ALA A 226 19.51 10.44 -0.11
C ALA A 226 20.53 9.61 0.69
N VAL A 227 21.20 10.21 1.68
CA VAL A 227 22.14 9.51 2.56
C VAL A 227 21.42 8.46 3.42
N GLY A 228 20.21 8.76 3.90
CA GLY A 228 19.38 7.77 4.59
C GLY A 228 19.04 6.56 3.71
N GLN A 229 18.71 6.78 2.44
CA GLN A 229 18.45 5.67 1.51
C GLN A 229 19.68 4.83 1.21
N VAL A 230 20.88 5.42 1.20
CA VAL A 230 22.11 4.63 1.14
C VAL A 230 22.23 3.74 2.38
N ALA A 231 21.96 4.27 3.58
CA ALA A 231 21.95 3.47 4.81
C ALA A 231 20.91 2.33 4.77
N PHE A 232 19.73 2.61 4.21
CA PHE A 232 18.69 1.59 3.94
C PHE A 232 19.24 0.47 3.05
N ALA A 233 19.77 0.83 1.88
CA ALA A 233 20.28 -0.11 0.89
C ALA A 233 21.45 -0.95 1.42
N LEU A 234 22.40 -0.32 2.14
CA LEU A 234 23.53 -1.03 2.76
C LEU A 234 23.06 -2.00 3.84
N CYS A 235 22.06 -1.63 4.65
CA CYS A 235 21.50 -2.51 5.66
C CYS A 235 20.91 -3.78 5.04
N LEU A 236 20.21 -3.67 3.91
CA LEU A 236 19.70 -4.84 3.18
C LEU A 236 20.82 -5.64 2.51
N LEU A 237 21.75 -4.95 1.84
CA LEU A 237 22.88 -5.55 1.12
C LEU A 237 23.75 -6.43 2.02
N PHE A 238 24.00 -6.01 3.25
CA PHE A 238 24.74 -6.82 4.23
C PHE A 238 23.83 -7.71 5.08
N GLY A 239 22.62 -7.26 5.41
CA GLY A 239 21.70 -7.97 6.29
C GLY A 239 21.27 -9.32 5.74
N TYR A 240 20.96 -9.41 4.44
CA TYR A 240 20.55 -10.67 3.83
C TYR A 240 21.69 -11.70 3.77
N PRO A 241 22.87 -11.41 3.20
CA PRO A 241 23.95 -12.39 3.13
C PRO A 241 24.46 -12.85 4.49
N LEU A 242 24.51 -11.97 5.50
CA LEU A 242 24.96 -12.33 6.84
C LEU A 242 24.04 -13.36 7.51
N ARG A 243 22.72 -13.24 7.31
CA ARG A 243 21.75 -14.14 7.93
C ARG A 243 21.47 -15.38 7.08
N LEU A 244 21.41 -15.23 5.75
CA LEU A 244 21.19 -16.35 4.83
C LEU A 244 22.45 -17.18 4.62
N GLY A 245 23.65 -16.65 4.85
CA GLY A 245 24.90 -17.38 4.63
C GLY A 245 24.99 -18.68 5.43
N GLY A 246 24.45 -18.72 6.66
CA GLY A 246 24.36 -19.95 7.46
C GLY A 246 23.38 -20.97 6.88
N ILE A 247 22.26 -20.51 6.32
CA ILE A 247 21.23 -21.36 5.70
C ILE A 247 21.71 -21.89 4.35
N ALA A 248 22.32 -21.01 3.54
CA ALA A 248 22.92 -21.34 2.24
C ALA A 248 23.97 -22.44 2.36
N ARG A 249 24.84 -22.38 3.39
CA ARG A 249 25.82 -23.45 3.67
C ARG A 249 25.19 -24.77 4.09
N ARG A 250 24.11 -24.74 4.87
CA ARG A 250 23.39 -25.95 5.33
C ARG A 250 22.63 -26.62 4.19
N GLU A 251 21.97 -25.82 3.36
CA GLU A 251 21.16 -26.31 2.24
C GLU A 251 21.97 -26.55 0.98
N GLY A 252 23.20 -26.05 0.88
CA GLY A 252 24.13 -26.29 -0.23
C GLY A 252 23.83 -25.45 -1.49
N PHE A 253 23.32 -24.23 -1.33
CA PHE A 253 23.17 -23.26 -2.43
C PHE A 253 24.09 -22.04 -2.22
N SER A 254 24.37 -21.29 -3.28
CA SER A 254 25.19 -20.07 -3.22
C SER A 254 24.31 -18.84 -3.40
N LEU A 255 24.62 -17.76 -2.68
CA LEU A 255 24.01 -16.45 -2.90
C LEU A 255 24.63 -15.70 -4.08
N ALA A 256 25.80 -16.14 -4.55
CA ALA A 256 26.43 -15.65 -5.78
C ALA A 256 25.96 -16.48 -7.00
N PRO A 257 26.01 -15.92 -8.22
CA PRO A 257 25.64 -16.64 -9.43
C PRO A 257 26.48 -17.90 -9.61
N ARG A 258 25.84 -19.05 -9.85
CA ARG A 258 26.50 -20.32 -10.17
C ARG A 258 25.81 -21.03 -11.31
N ARG A 259 26.58 -21.80 -12.08
CA ARG A 259 26.08 -22.61 -13.19
C ARG A 259 25.22 -23.75 -12.67
N ILE A 260 24.10 -23.99 -13.35
CA ILE A 260 23.19 -25.11 -13.10
C ILE A 260 23.35 -26.08 -14.27
N TYR A 261 23.42 -27.37 -13.97
CA TYR A 261 23.54 -28.43 -14.96
C TYR A 261 22.16 -28.88 -15.45
N ALA A 262 21.92 -28.77 -16.76
CA ALA A 262 20.64 -29.13 -17.38
C ALA A 262 20.44 -30.64 -17.43
N ARG A 263 19.26 -31.11 -17.03
CA ARG A 263 18.88 -32.54 -17.12
C ARG A 263 18.27 -32.88 -18.48
N ALA A 264 17.51 -31.94 -19.05
CA ALA A 264 16.78 -32.12 -20.30
C ALA A 264 17.39 -31.24 -21.41
N GLY A 265 18.35 -31.79 -22.18
CA GLY A 265 18.91 -31.06 -23.33
C GLY A 265 20.37 -31.36 -23.72
N GLY A 266 21.00 -32.39 -23.14
CA GLY A 266 22.43 -32.62 -23.34
C GLY A 266 23.26 -31.93 -22.25
N ASN A 267 24.56 -32.22 -22.24
CA ASN A 267 25.52 -31.95 -21.17
C ASN A 267 25.85 -30.44 -20.98
N GLU A 268 24.83 -29.58 -20.95
CA GLU A 268 24.94 -28.12 -20.99
C GLU A 268 24.72 -27.50 -19.61
N TYR A 269 25.47 -26.41 -19.36
CA TYR A 269 25.36 -25.61 -18.16
C TYR A 269 24.68 -24.29 -18.51
N TYR A 270 23.64 -23.92 -17.75
CA TYR A 270 22.97 -22.63 -17.90
C TYR A 270 23.04 -21.80 -16.62
N TYR A 271 22.97 -20.48 -16.77
CA TYR A 271 22.82 -19.55 -15.65
C TYR A 271 21.36 -19.15 -15.45
N PHE A 272 20.64 -18.88 -16.54
CA PHE A 272 19.28 -18.37 -16.50
C PHE A 272 18.30 -19.39 -17.05
N HIS A 273 17.24 -19.66 -16.28
CA HIS A 273 16.14 -20.49 -16.73
C HIS A 273 15.24 -19.68 -17.68
N MET A 274 15.37 -19.94 -18.98
CA MET A 274 14.72 -19.14 -20.03
C MET A 274 13.18 -19.06 -19.91
N PRO A 275 12.45 -20.12 -19.52
CA PRO A 275 11.00 -20.01 -19.30
C PRO A 275 10.65 -18.96 -18.23
N THR A 276 11.43 -18.88 -17.15
CA THR A 276 11.23 -17.88 -16.09
C THR A 276 11.52 -16.48 -16.60
N VAL A 277 12.61 -16.30 -17.37
CA VAL A 277 12.97 -15.00 -17.95
C VAL A 277 11.92 -14.53 -18.96
N SER A 278 11.41 -15.43 -19.80
CA SER A 278 10.34 -15.14 -20.76
C SER A 278 9.04 -14.73 -20.06
N LEU A 279 8.67 -15.46 -19.00
CA LEU A 279 7.53 -15.11 -18.16
C LEU A 279 7.72 -13.73 -17.50
N ALA A 280 8.90 -13.46 -16.94
CA ALA A 280 9.24 -12.17 -16.35
C ALA A 280 9.18 -11.03 -17.38
N GLY A 281 9.65 -11.25 -18.61
CA GLY A 281 9.56 -10.28 -19.71
C GLY A 281 8.12 -9.97 -20.10
N THR A 282 7.27 -10.99 -20.19
CA THR A 282 5.83 -10.81 -20.47
C THR A 282 5.13 -10.02 -19.35
N MET A 283 5.45 -10.34 -18.10
CA MET A 283 4.93 -9.60 -16.93
C MET A 283 5.46 -8.18 -16.87
N TRP A 284 6.70 -7.93 -17.28
CA TRP A 284 7.31 -6.60 -17.26
C TRP A 284 6.54 -5.61 -18.12
N PHE A 285 6.13 -6.00 -19.33
CA PHE A 285 5.32 -5.14 -20.20
C PHE A 285 3.96 -4.80 -19.57
N GLN A 286 3.33 -5.78 -18.92
CA GLN A 286 2.08 -5.56 -18.18
C GLN A 286 2.29 -4.61 -16.98
N SER A 287 3.46 -4.69 -16.33
CA SER A 287 3.83 -3.83 -15.21
C SER A 287 3.98 -2.36 -15.61
N VAL A 288 4.32 -2.02 -16.86
CA VAL A 288 4.39 -0.62 -17.33
C VAL A 288 3.02 0.07 -17.19
N VAL A 289 1.98 -0.55 -17.73
CA VAL A 289 0.60 -0.03 -17.61
C VAL A 289 0.19 0.02 -16.15
N LYS A 290 0.55 -1.00 -15.37
CA LYS A 290 0.26 -1.05 -13.93
C LYS A 290 0.94 0.10 -13.17
N HIS A 291 2.22 0.41 -13.45
CA HIS A 291 2.94 1.51 -12.82
C HIS A 291 2.27 2.85 -13.08
N LEU A 292 1.88 3.07 -14.34
CA LEU A 292 1.20 4.30 -14.72
C LEU A 292 -0.19 4.41 -14.08
N LEU A 293 -0.90 3.29 -13.91
CA LEU A 293 -2.18 3.25 -13.21
C LEU A 293 -2.07 3.42 -11.70
N THR A 294 -0.96 2.97 -11.08
CA THR A 294 -0.80 3.01 -9.62
C THR A 294 -0.08 4.26 -9.13
N GLN A 295 0.93 4.73 -9.86
CA GLN A 295 1.73 5.91 -9.54
C GLN A 295 1.37 7.11 -10.41
N GLY A 296 0.39 6.98 -11.31
CA GLY A 296 -0.08 8.06 -12.18
C GLY A 296 -0.41 9.32 -11.41
N ASP A 297 -1.08 9.20 -10.25
CA ASP A 297 -1.45 10.35 -9.43
C ASP A 297 -0.20 11.11 -8.93
N SER A 298 0.80 10.38 -8.44
CA SER A 298 2.09 10.94 -7.99
C SER A 298 2.89 11.56 -9.14
N ILE A 299 2.88 10.94 -10.32
CA ILE A 299 3.56 11.45 -11.53
C ILE A 299 2.92 12.76 -11.99
N LEU A 300 1.58 12.81 -12.02
CA LEU A 300 0.85 14.00 -12.42
C LEU A 300 1.03 15.15 -11.42
N VAL A 301 1.04 14.85 -10.12
CA VAL A 301 1.42 15.82 -9.08
C VAL A 301 2.84 16.37 -9.34
N ALA A 302 3.80 15.49 -9.63
CA ALA A 302 5.18 15.89 -9.90
C ALA A 302 5.32 16.79 -11.15
N TRP A 303 4.47 16.61 -12.16
CA TRP A 303 4.48 17.40 -13.40
C TRP A 303 3.70 18.72 -13.35
N PHE A 304 2.60 18.77 -12.59
CA PHE A 304 1.72 19.94 -12.57
C PHE A 304 1.97 20.90 -11.42
N ALA A 305 2.43 20.40 -10.27
CA ALA A 305 2.60 21.21 -9.06
C ALA A 305 4.04 21.65 -8.85
N THR A 306 4.24 22.81 -8.23
CA THR A 306 5.56 23.29 -7.85
C THR A 306 6.16 22.42 -6.74
N THR A 307 7.48 22.42 -6.56
CA THR A 307 8.14 21.68 -5.48
C THR A 307 7.67 22.13 -4.09
N TYR A 308 7.28 23.40 -3.95
CA TYR A 308 6.65 23.93 -2.74
C TYR A 308 5.27 23.31 -2.51
N ASP A 309 4.38 23.35 -3.51
CA ASP A 309 3.02 22.77 -3.44
C ASP A 309 3.06 21.25 -3.20
N GLN A 310 4.00 20.55 -3.82
CA GLN A 310 4.22 19.13 -3.59
C GLN A 310 4.58 18.84 -2.14
N GLY A 311 5.39 19.69 -1.50
CA GLY A 311 5.71 19.57 -0.08
C GLY A 311 4.52 19.85 0.83
N ILE A 312 3.74 20.89 0.53
CA ILE A 312 2.51 21.22 1.27
C ILE A 312 1.50 20.08 1.15
N TYR A 313 1.26 19.57 -0.06
CA TYR A 313 0.39 18.44 -0.31
C TYR A 313 0.91 17.16 0.35
N ALA A 314 2.21 16.86 0.26
CA ALA A 314 2.81 15.68 0.88
C ALA A 314 2.66 15.71 2.42
N LEU A 315 2.80 16.89 3.04
CA LEU A 315 2.53 17.06 4.46
C LEU A 315 1.06 16.79 4.79
N ALA A 316 0.15 17.45 4.07
CA ALA A 316 -1.29 17.31 4.28
C ALA A 316 -1.75 15.85 4.07
N ALA A 317 -1.25 15.19 3.03
CA ALA A 317 -1.50 13.78 2.75
C ALA A 317 -0.93 12.87 3.85
N ASN A 318 0.26 13.17 4.38
CA ASN A 318 0.84 12.39 5.47
C ASN A 318 0.01 12.48 6.76
N TYR A 319 -0.40 13.67 7.19
CA TYR A 319 -1.24 13.79 8.40
C TYR A 319 -2.68 13.38 8.17
N GLY A 320 -3.29 13.84 7.07
CA GLY A 320 -4.68 13.60 6.76
C GLY A 320 -4.99 12.12 6.48
N SER A 321 -4.08 11.39 5.81
CA SER A 321 -4.25 9.95 5.60
C SER A 321 -3.92 9.09 6.83
N LEU A 322 -3.47 9.67 7.95
CA LEU A 322 -3.05 8.89 9.12
C LEU A 322 -4.19 8.00 9.65
N ILE A 323 -5.41 8.54 9.72
CA ILE A 323 -6.60 7.78 10.15
C ILE A 323 -6.88 6.65 9.16
N ALA A 324 -6.81 6.92 7.85
CA ALA A 324 -6.97 5.90 6.83
C ALA A 324 -5.90 4.79 6.96
N ARG A 325 -4.64 5.15 7.26
CA ARG A 325 -3.53 4.22 7.40
C ARG A 325 -3.55 3.38 8.68
N LEU A 326 -3.99 3.96 9.80
CA LEU A 326 -3.97 3.31 11.11
C LEU A 326 -5.27 2.57 11.44
N LEU A 327 -6.41 3.03 10.92
CA LEU A 327 -7.73 2.49 11.24
C LEU A 327 -8.40 1.84 10.02
N PHE A 328 -8.57 2.58 8.92
CA PHE A 328 -9.40 2.09 7.81
C PHE A 328 -8.72 0.95 7.05
N LYS A 329 -7.43 1.10 6.72
CA LYS A 329 -6.68 0.10 5.94
C LYS A 329 -6.64 -1.30 6.59
N PRO A 330 -6.34 -1.47 7.89
CA PRO A 330 -6.42 -2.79 8.52
C PRO A 330 -7.81 -3.43 8.47
N ILE A 331 -8.86 -2.62 8.63
CA ILE A 331 -10.25 -3.08 8.55
C ILE A 331 -10.60 -3.47 7.11
N GLU A 332 -10.17 -2.71 6.10
CA GLU A 332 -10.34 -3.02 4.68
C GLU A 332 -9.68 -4.35 4.32
N GLU A 333 -8.43 -4.57 4.72
CA GLU A 333 -7.70 -5.81 4.47
C GLU A 333 -8.39 -7.02 5.12
N THR A 334 -8.85 -6.86 6.37
CA THR A 334 -9.59 -7.91 7.09
C THR A 334 -10.95 -8.18 6.43
N SER A 335 -11.66 -7.13 6.02
CA SER A 335 -12.96 -7.24 5.36
C SER A 335 -12.87 -7.96 4.01
N ARG A 336 -11.82 -7.69 3.22
CA ARG A 336 -11.57 -8.37 1.95
C ARG A 336 -11.44 -9.88 2.14
N ASN A 337 -10.69 -10.30 3.15
CA ASN A 337 -10.49 -11.73 3.47
C ASN A 337 -11.75 -12.39 4.01
N LEU A 338 -12.58 -11.65 4.77
CA LEU A 338 -13.84 -12.16 5.29
C LEU A 338 -14.88 -12.31 4.18
N LEU A 339 -15.04 -11.28 3.35
CA LEU A 339 -15.96 -11.27 2.21
C LEU A 339 -15.59 -12.33 1.18
N SER A 340 -14.29 -12.50 0.88
CA SER A 340 -13.86 -13.55 -0.04
C SER A 340 -14.26 -14.93 0.47
N LYS A 341 -14.10 -15.23 1.77
CA LYS A 341 -14.54 -16.50 2.36
C LYS A 341 -16.06 -16.68 2.28
N LEU A 342 -16.84 -15.69 2.70
CA LEU A 342 -18.31 -15.78 2.69
C LEU A 342 -18.88 -15.93 1.27
N LEU A 343 -18.22 -15.34 0.27
CA LEU A 343 -18.74 -15.27 -1.09
C LEU A 343 -18.06 -16.27 -2.06
N THR A 344 -17.07 -17.05 -1.61
CA THR A 344 -16.41 -18.11 -2.41
C THR A 344 -16.54 -19.53 -1.84
N VAL A 345 -17.07 -19.72 -0.62
CA VAL A 345 -17.18 -21.06 -0.02
C VAL A 345 -18.35 -21.87 -0.63
N THR A 346 -17.98 -22.86 -1.42
CA THR A 346 -18.61 -24.19 -1.52
C THR A 346 -17.45 -25.11 -1.90
N GLU A 347 -16.81 -25.86 -1.00
CA GLU A 347 -17.25 -27.11 -0.40
C GLU A 347 -16.42 -27.41 0.87
N ALA A 348 -17.07 -27.88 1.94
CA ALA A 348 -16.52 -28.85 2.91
C ALA A 348 -17.54 -29.06 4.04
N VAL A 349 -18.31 -30.14 3.93
CA VAL A 349 -18.90 -31.03 4.97
C VAL A 349 -20.19 -31.59 4.37
N THR A 350 -20.04 -32.56 3.46
CA THR A 350 -20.92 -33.74 3.26
C THR A 350 -20.36 -34.58 2.10
N ALA A 351 -19.10 -35.04 2.23
CA ALA A 351 -18.69 -36.24 1.51
C ALA A 351 -18.99 -37.42 2.44
N LYS A 352 -20.18 -38.00 2.33
CA LYS A 352 -20.41 -39.37 2.79
C LYS A 352 -19.95 -40.32 1.66
N PRO A 353 -19.19 -41.39 1.98
CA PRO A 353 -18.81 -42.39 1.00
C PRO A 353 -20.00 -43.30 0.73
N ASN A 354 -20.40 -43.47 -0.54
CA ASN A 354 -20.70 -44.77 -1.17
C ASN A 354 -21.49 -44.66 -2.50
N ALA A 355 -20.88 -45.24 -3.55
CA ALA A 355 -21.49 -45.98 -4.67
C ALA A 355 -22.18 -45.20 -5.83
N PRO A 356 -22.41 -45.86 -6.99
CA PRO A 356 -21.44 -46.05 -8.07
C PRO A 356 -21.89 -45.42 -9.41
N THR A 357 -20.94 -45.34 -10.35
CA THR A 357 -21.04 -44.81 -11.72
C THR A 357 -22.22 -45.35 -12.55
N PRO A 358 -22.70 -44.53 -13.49
CA PRO A 358 -23.00 -45.03 -14.84
C PRO A 358 -22.24 -44.28 -15.93
N LYS A 359 -21.81 -45.08 -16.92
CA LYS A 359 -21.19 -44.67 -18.18
C LYS A 359 -22.22 -43.97 -19.07
N GLY A 360 -21.82 -42.92 -19.77
CA GLY A 360 -22.58 -42.31 -20.86
C GLY A 360 -21.85 -41.08 -21.39
N SER A 361 -21.30 -41.21 -22.60
CA SER A 361 -20.58 -40.20 -23.36
C SER A 361 -21.50 -39.07 -23.83
N ASP A 362 -21.15 -37.82 -23.52
CA ASP A 362 -21.28 -36.65 -24.39
C ASP A 362 -20.44 -35.52 -23.75
N GLU A 363 -19.39 -35.08 -24.44
CA GLU A 363 -18.49 -34.02 -23.99
C GLU A 363 -19.16 -32.64 -24.04
N PRO A 364 -19.07 -31.83 -22.97
CA PRO A 364 -19.13 -30.38 -23.08
C PRO A 364 -17.71 -29.78 -22.97
N VAL A 365 -17.43 -28.89 -23.91
CA VAL A 365 -16.26 -28.01 -24.06
C VAL A 365 -15.75 -27.43 -22.71
N PRO A 366 -14.42 -27.38 -22.46
CA PRO A 366 -13.87 -26.81 -21.23
C PRO A 366 -13.78 -25.29 -21.33
N GLY A 367 -14.78 -24.58 -20.78
CA GLY A 367 -14.74 -23.13 -20.79
C GLY A 367 -15.94 -22.43 -20.18
N ASP A 368 -16.22 -22.66 -18.90
CA ASP A 368 -16.59 -21.64 -17.90
C ASP A 368 -16.84 -22.37 -16.57
N VAL A 369 -15.81 -22.54 -15.73
CA VAL A 369 -16.01 -23.04 -14.37
C VAL A 369 -16.59 -21.86 -13.57
N GLY A 370 -17.90 -21.65 -13.74
CA GLY A 370 -18.68 -20.72 -12.95
C GLY A 370 -18.54 -21.10 -11.47
N LYS A 371 -18.02 -20.17 -10.66
CA LYS A 371 -17.97 -20.33 -9.20
C LYS A 371 -19.35 -20.79 -8.70
N PRO A 372 -19.45 -21.81 -7.83
CA PRO A 372 -20.72 -22.23 -7.25
C PRO A 372 -21.40 -21.03 -6.58
N ALA A 373 -22.71 -20.91 -6.77
CA ALA A 373 -23.48 -19.78 -6.25
C ALA A 373 -23.44 -19.78 -4.70
N PRO A 374 -23.08 -18.66 -4.05
CA PRO A 374 -23.04 -18.58 -2.59
C PRO A 374 -24.43 -18.77 -1.98
N LYS A 375 -24.48 -19.32 -0.75
CA LYS A 375 -25.75 -19.54 -0.04
C LYS A 375 -26.44 -18.20 0.25
N PRO A 376 -27.78 -18.15 0.24
CA PRO A 376 -28.53 -16.91 0.48
C PRO A 376 -28.26 -16.29 1.86
N ALA A 377 -27.95 -17.13 2.87
CA ALA A 377 -27.57 -16.68 4.20
C ALA A 377 -26.20 -15.96 4.23
N ASP A 378 -25.20 -16.52 3.54
CA ASP A 378 -23.83 -15.98 3.50
C ASP A 378 -23.81 -14.63 2.77
N ILE A 379 -24.65 -14.48 1.74
CA ILE A 379 -24.82 -13.21 1.00
C ILE A 379 -25.48 -12.14 1.89
N ALA A 380 -26.51 -12.51 2.66
CA ALA A 380 -27.16 -11.60 3.59
C ALA A 380 -26.22 -11.18 4.74
N GLU A 381 -25.39 -12.10 5.22
CA GLU A 381 -24.35 -11.83 6.22
C GLU A 381 -23.28 -10.88 5.67
N ALA A 382 -22.78 -11.13 4.46
CA ALA A 382 -21.81 -10.25 3.79
C ALA A 382 -22.36 -8.83 3.59
N LEU A 383 -23.62 -8.67 3.17
CA LEU A 383 -24.28 -7.38 3.04
C LEU A 383 -24.48 -6.68 4.39
N THR A 384 -24.78 -7.43 5.45
CA THR A 384 -24.89 -6.90 6.81
C THR A 384 -23.55 -6.35 7.30
N ILE A 385 -22.47 -7.11 7.09
CA ILE A 385 -21.10 -6.69 7.43
C ILE A 385 -20.72 -5.43 6.64
N LEU A 386 -21.00 -5.40 5.32
CA LEU A 386 -20.73 -4.25 4.48
C LEU A 386 -21.43 -2.98 4.99
N HIS A 387 -22.73 -3.08 5.31
CA HIS A 387 -23.47 -1.95 5.88
C HIS A 387 -22.93 -1.51 7.23
N LEU A 388 -22.54 -2.46 8.10
CA LEU A 388 -22.00 -2.17 9.42
C LEU A 388 -20.70 -1.36 9.33
N ILE A 389 -19.77 -1.80 8.48
CA ILE A 389 -18.47 -1.14 8.32
C ILE A 389 -18.64 0.22 7.65
N LEU A 390 -19.45 0.31 6.59
CA LEU A 390 -19.71 1.60 5.92
C LEU A 390 -20.37 2.61 6.86
N ARG A 391 -21.31 2.19 7.71
CA ARG A 391 -21.91 3.06 8.72
C ARG A 391 -20.90 3.50 9.76
N PHE A 392 -20.09 2.59 10.28
CA PHE A 392 -19.01 2.92 11.20
C PHE A 392 -18.06 3.98 10.61
N TYR A 393 -17.67 3.80 9.35
CA TYR A 393 -16.82 4.75 8.63
C TYR A 393 -17.52 6.09 8.42
N ALA A 394 -18.78 6.10 8.02
CA ALA A 394 -19.54 7.32 7.78
C ALA A 394 -19.72 8.16 9.06
N ILE A 395 -19.90 7.51 10.22
CA ILE A 395 -19.94 8.18 11.54
C ILE A 395 -18.61 8.88 11.83
N ILE A 396 -17.49 8.15 11.74
CA ILE A 396 -16.15 8.70 11.99
C ILE A 396 -15.82 9.82 10.99
N ALA A 397 -16.09 9.58 9.70
CA ALA A 397 -15.87 10.51 8.63
C ALA A 397 -16.68 11.81 8.81
N THR A 398 -17.91 11.73 9.31
CA THR A 398 -18.76 12.91 9.59
C THR A 398 -18.16 13.76 10.71
N ILE A 399 -17.69 13.13 11.79
CA ILE A 399 -17.02 13.85 12.90
C ILE A 399 -15.77 14.56 12.37
N ILE A 400 -14.97 13.87 11.57
CA ILE A 400 -13.74 14.43 10.98
C ILE A 400 -14.06 15.54 9.98
N ALA A 401 -15.02 15.38 9.09
CA ALA A 401 -15.35 16.39 8.08
C ALA A 401 -15.97 17.65 8.69
N THR A 402 -16.63 17.54 9.85
CA THR A 402 -17.30 18.68 10.50
C THR A 402 -16.38 19.46 11.42
N ILE A 403 -15.64 18.77 12.30
CA ILE A 403 -14.75 19.41 13.29
C ILE A 403 -13.30 19.41 12.84
N GLY A 404 -12.86 18.40 12.10
CA GLY A 404 -11.47 18.23 11.65
C GLY A 404 -10.89 19.46 10.95
N PRO A 405 -11.61 20.17 10.03
CA PRO A 405 -11.08 21.38 9.42
C PRO A 405 -10.67 22.48 10.41
N THR A 406 -11.33 22.54 11.58
CA THR A 406 -11.00 23.53 12.62
C THR A 406 -9.90 23.08 13.56
N LEU A 407 -9.80 21.77 13.82
CA LEU A 407 -8.78 21.21 14.71
C LEU A 407 -7.47 20.89 13.99
N ALA A 408 -7.51 20.69 12.67
CA ALA A 408 -6.35 20.35 11.86
C ALA A 408 -5.22 21.40 11.97
N PRO A 409 -5.46 22.72 11.82
CA PRO A 409 -4.43 23.75 12.02
C PRO A 409 -3.82 23.73 13.42
N LEU A 410 -4.66 23.57 14.45
CA LEU A 410 -4.22 23.50 15.85
C LEU A 410 -3.35 22.27 16.13
N ALA A 411 -3.78 21.11 15.63
CA ALA A 411 -3.04 19.87 15.72
C ALA A 411 -1.70 20.00 14.99
N LEU A 412 -1.69 20.56 13.78
CA LEU A 412 -0.48 20.78 13.00
C LEU A 412 0.51 21.70 13.74
N ARG A 413 0.03 22.80 14.33
CA ARG A 413 0.86 23.74 15.11
C ARG A 413 1.53 23.07 16.30
N LYS A 414 0.82 22.20 17.01
CA LYS A 414 1.38 21.45 18.16
C LYS A 414 2.40 20.40 17.72
N VAL A 415 2.11 19.72 16.62
CA VAL A 415 2.82 18.52 16.20
C VAL A 415 4.03 18.87 15.32
N ALA A 416 3.80 19.56 14.19
CA ALA A 416 4.81 19.97 13.20
C ALA A 416 5.47 21.32 13.52
N GLY A 417 4.81 22.18 14.31
CA GLY A 417 5.34 23.49 14.72
C GLY A 417 4.79 24.66 13.90
N ALA A 418 5.09 25.88 14.36
CA ALA A 418 4.56 27.12 13.80
C ALA A 418 4.91 27.33 12.31
N ARG A 419 6.13 26.95 11.89
CA ARG A 419 6.57 27.05 10.48
C ARG A 419 5.63 26.38 9.48
N TRP A 420 5.03 25.26 9.88
CA TRP A 420 4.08 24.53 9.04
C TRP A 420 2.65 25.04 9.20
N ALA A 421 2.25 25.38 10.43
CA ALA A 421 0.91 25.87 10.72
C ALA A 421 0.64 27.28 10.16
N ASP A 422 1.67 28.13 10.11
CA ASP A 422 1.57 29.49 9.55
C ASP A 422 1.79 29.49 8.02
N SER A 423 1.96 28.32 7.40
CA SER A 423 2.05 28.14 5.94
C SER A 423 0.72 27.61 5.36
N PRO A 424 0.52 27.60 4.02
CA PRO A 424 -0.69 27.07 3.39
C PRO A 424 -1.04 25.62 3.80
N ALA A 425 -0.09 24.86 4.35
CA ALA A 425 -0.30 23.50 4.82
C ALA A 425 -1.40 23.34 5.87
N ALA A 426 -1.64 24.33 6.73
CA ALA A 426 -2.75 24.29 7.67
C ALA A 426 -4.11 24.28 6.94
N HIS A 427 -4.25 25.13 5.92
CA HIS A 427 -5.46 25.19 5.10
C HIS A 427 -5.62 23.93 4.25
N THR A 428 -4.55 23.46 3.59
CA THR A 428 -4.58 22.22 2.80
C THR A 428 -4.93 21.01 3.65
N LEU A 429 -4.40 20.91 4.87
CA LEU A 429 -4.77 19.83 5.81
C LEU A 429 -6.25 19.91 6.23
N SER A 430 -6.78 21.12 6.38
CA SER A 430 -8.20 21.34 6.68
C SER A 430 -9.09 20.89 5.53
N LEU A 431 -8.70 21.18 4.27
CA LEU A 431 -9.39 20.66 3.09
C LEU A 431 -9.28 19.14 2.98
N TYR A 432 -8.14 18.56 3.36
CA TYR A 432 -7.95 17.12 3.40
C TYR A 432 -8.95 16.42 4.33
N CYS A 433 -9.46 17.09 5.38
CA CYS A 433 -10.51 16.52 6.22
C CYS A 433 -11.81 16.22 5.46
N TYR A 434 -12.10 16.94 4.37
CA TYR A 434 -13.23 16.64 3.48
C TYR A 434 -12.94 15.49 2.50
N TYR A 435 -11.67 15.17 2.29
CA TYR A 435 -11.23 14.04 1.47
C TYR A 435 -11.31 12.69 2.22
N ILE A 436 -11.12 12.69 3.55
CA ILE A 436 -11.16 11.49 4.41
C ILE A 436 -12.46 10.67 4.26
N PRO A 437 -13.67 11.26 4.22
CA PRO A 437 -14.90 10.53 3.94
C PRO A 437 -14.85 9.73 2.63
N LEU A 438 -14.29 10.30 1.57
CA LEU A 438 -14.16 9.63 0.28
C LEU A 438 -13.18 8.46 0.37
N LEU A 439 -12.04 8.64 1.03
CA LEU A 439 -11.09 7.55 1.28
C LEU A 439 -11.75 6.38 2.02
N ALA A 440 -12.54 6.67 3.06
CA ALA A 440 -13.22 5.66 3.85
C ALA A 440 -14.19 4.83 3.00
N VAL A 441 -15.08 5.48 2.25
CA VAL A 441 -16.06 4.79 1.40
C VAL A 441 -15.39 4.05 0.24
N ASN A 442 -14.40 4.67 -0.41
CA ASN A 442 -13.66 4.04 -1.49
C ASN A 442 -12.96 2.75 -1.03
N GLY A 443 -12.27 2.78 0.10
CA GLY A 443 -11.52 1.62 0.61
C GLY A 443 -12.37 0.36 0.79
N ILE A 444 -13.55 0.48 1.40
CA ILE A 444 -14.44 -0.67 1.65
C ILE A 444 -15.19 -1.11 0.39
N THR A 445 -15.67 -0.16 -0.42
CA THR A 445 -16.37 -0.51 -1.67
C THR A 445 -15.41 -1.21 -2.65
N GLU A 446 -14.16 -0.78 -2.72
CA GLU A 446 -13.14 -1.41 -3.55
C GLU A 446 -12.66 -2.76 -2.97
N ALA A 447 -12.53 -2.88 -1.65
CA ALA A 447 -12.27 -4.16 -0.98
C ALA A 447 -13.35 -5.20 -1.30
N PHE A 448 -14.63 -4.79 -1.34
CA PHE A 448 -15.72 -5.65 -1.77
C PHE A 448 -15.54 -6.08 -3.23
N VAL A 449 -15.35 -5.15 -4.17
CA VAL A 449 -15.13 -5.47 -5.60
C VAL A 449 -13.99 -6.48 -5.75
N GLN A 450 -12.85 -6.24 -5.11
CA GLN A 450 -11.67 -7.12 -5.19
C GLN A 450 -11.94 -8.51 -4.61
N SER A 451 -12.88 -8.65 -3.67
CA SER A 451 -13.21 -9.94 -3.05
C SER A 451 -14.12 -10.82 -3.93
N VAL A 452 -14.99 -10.22 -4.74
CA VAL A 452 -16.01 -10.96 -5.53
C VAL A 452 -15.75 -10.98 -7.03
N ALA A 453 -15.08 -9.96 -7.58
CA ALA A 453 -15.00 -9.75 -9.01
C ALA A 453 -14.26 -10.88 -9.74
N THR A 454 -14.75 -11.23 -10.92
CA THR A 454 -14.08 -12.20 -11.80
C THR A 454 -12.87 -11.56 -12.49
N PRO A 455 -11.92 -12.36 -13.02
CA PRO A 455 -10.77 -11.81 -13.76
C PRO A 455 -11.18 -10.88 -14.91
N ALA A 456 -12.29 -11.17 -15.60
CA ALA A 456 -12.81 -10.31 -16.67
C ALA A 456 -13.34 -8.96 -16.13
N GLN A 457 -14.03 -8.97 -15.00
CA GLN A 457 -14.52 -7.77 -14.33
C GLN A 457 -13.38 -6.92 -13.77
N LEU A 458 -12.34 -7.55 -13.21
CA LEU A 458 -11.11 -6.86 -12.76
C LEU A 458 -10.37 -6.22 -13.94
N ARG A 459 -10.28 -6.89 -15.10
CA ARG A 459 -9.73 -6.26 -16.32
C ARG A 459 -10.56 -5.05 -16.75
N ARG A 460 -11.89 -5.14 -16.69
CA ARG A 460 -12.78 -4.01 -16.97
C ARG A 460 -12.56 -2.86 -15.98
N GLN A 461 -12.39 -3.17 -14.69
CA GLN A 461 -12.04 -2.18 -13.66
C GLN A 461 -10.73 -1.48 -14.00
N SER A 462 -9.68 -2.22 -14.38
CA SER A 462 -8.41 -1.64 -14.79
C SER A 462 -8.53 -0.73 -16.01
N GLY A 463 -9.40 -1.07 -16.98
CA GLY A 463 -9.72 -0.18 -18.10
C GLY A 463 -10.38 1.13 -17.63
N TRP A 464 -11.33 1.07 -16.71
CA TRP A 464 -11.94 2.27 -16.11
C TRP A 464 -10.95 3.10 -15.28
N MET A 465 -9.99 2.45 -14.60
CA MET A 465 -8.93 3.15 -13.87
C MET A 465 -8.09 4.05 -14.81
N VAL A 466 -7.85 3.65 -16.06
CA VAL A 466 -7.18 4.53 -17.06
C VAL A 466 -7.99 5.79 -17.31
N VAL A 467 -9.31 5.65 -17.49
CA VAL A 467 -10.21 6.79 -17.71
C VAL A 467 -10.21 7.72 -16.50
N PHE A 468 -10.25 7.16 -15.29
CA PHE A 468 -10.19 7.97 -14.06
C PHE A 468 -8.87 8.72 -13.94
N SER A 469 -7.73 8.12 -14.31
CA SER A 469 -6.44 8.80 -14.35
C SER A 469 -6.41 9.96 -15.35
N VAL A 470 -7.05 9.83 -16.53
CA VAL A 470 -7.16 10.92 -17.51
C VAL A 470 -8.01 12.07 -16.96
N VAL A 471 -9.15 11.76 -16.34
CA VAL A 471 -10.00 12.79 -15.71
C VAL A 471 -9.29 13.43 -14.52
N PHE A 472 -8.55 12.67 -13.73
CA PHE A 472 -7.73 13.19 -12.64
C PHE A 472 -6.63 14.12 -13.15
N ALA A 473 -5.96 13.78 -14.27
CA ALA A 473 -4.98 14.64 -14.92
C ALA A 473 -5.60 15.96 -15.38
N ALA A 474 -6.77 15.90 -16.02
CA ALA A 474 -7.50 17.09 -16.45
C ALA A 474 -7.95 17.95 -15.26
N ALA A 475 -8.49 17.34 -14.21
CA ALA A 475 -8.88 18.03 -12.98
C ALA A 475 -7.67 18.67 -12.28
N SER A 476 -6.53 17.96 -12.22
CA SER A 476 -5.28 18.49 -11.67
C SER A 476 -4.78 19.68 -12.48
N TRP A 477 -4.80 19.62 -13.80
CA TRP A 477 -4.43 20.74 -14.66
C TRP A 477 -5.35 21.96 -14.43
N VAL A 478 -6.67 21.74 -14.36
CA VAL A 478 -7.63 22.82 -14.09
C VAL A 478 -7.42 23.43 -12.71
N PHE A 479 -7.41 22.62 -11.65
CA PHE A 479 -7.34 23.14 -10.29
C PHE A 479 -5.97 23.73 -9.94
N VAL A 480 -4.86 23.11 -10.39
CA VAL A 480 -3.52 23.56 -10.07
C VAL A 480 -3.07 24.70 -10.99
N ARG A 481 -3.19 24.55 -12.32
CA ARG A 481 -2.68 25.56 -13.27
C ARG A 481 -3.69 26.62 -13.64
N ARG A 482 -4.97 26.28 -13.83
CA ARG A 482 -5.95 27.25 -14.33
C ARG A 482 -6.60 28.07 -13.21
N LEU A 483 -6.85 27.46 -12.06
CA LEU A 483 -7.41 28.12 -10.88
C LEU A 483 -6.35 28.55 -9.85
N GLU A 484 -5.07 28.24 -10.10
CA GLU A 484 -3.94 28.61 -9.25
C GLU A 484 -4.11 28.20 -7.77
N MET A 485 -4.80 27.07 -7.52
CA MET A 485 -5.09 26.59 -6.17
C MET A 485 -3.91 25.84 -5.52
N GLY A 486 -2.77 25.70 -6.23
CA GLY A 486 -1.57 25.02 -5.73
C GLY A 486 -1.85 23.65 -5.12
N ALA A 487 -1.36 23.43 -3.90
CA ALA A 487 -1.58 22.19 -3.14
C ALA A 487 -3.06 21.88 -2.82
N ASP A 488 -3.90 22.90 -2.65
CA ASP A 488 -5.34 22.71 -2.40
C ASP A 488 -6.04 22.12 -3.63
N GLY A 489 -5.62 22.55 -4.82
CA GLY A 489 -6.11 22.02 -6.09
C GLY A 489 -5.84 20.53 -6.26
N LEU A 490 -4.69 20.04 -5.75
CA LEU A 490 -4.37 18.62 -5.74
C LEU A 490 -5.31 17.81 -4.84
N VAL A 491 -5.70 18.35 -3.68
CA VAL A 491 -6.68 17.69 -2.80
C VAL A 491 -8.03 17.55 -3.52
N TRP A 492 -8.52 18.62 -4.15
CA TRP A 492 -9.78 18.58 -4.90
C TRP A 492 -9.72 17.64 -6.12
N ALA A 493 -8.60 17.61 -6.85
CA ALA A 493 -8.41 16.65 -7.94
C ALA A 493 -8.52 15.21 -7.42
N ASN A 494 -7.91 14.92 -6.27
CA ASN A 494 -8.01 13.61 -5.63
C ASN A 494 -9.44 13.30 -5.14
N CYS A 495 -10.19 14.29 -4.65
CA CYS A 495 -11.60 14.13 -4.34
C CYS A 495 -12.42 13.72 -5.58
N VAL A 496 -12.16 14.33 -6.75
CA VAL A 496 -12.81 13.93 -8.00
C VAL A 496 -12.45 12.49 -8.38
N ASN A 497 -11.17 12.12 -8.30
CA ASN A 497 -10.70 10.76 -8.57
C ASN A 497 -11.40 9.72 -7.68
N MET A 498 -11.40 9.95 -6.36
CA MET A 498 -12.07 9.04 -5.42
C MET A 498 -13.58 9.02 -5.59
N GLY A 499 -14.20 10.16 -5.91
CA GLY A 499 -15.63 10.23 -6.22
C GLY A 499 -16.01 9.32 -7.40
N MET A 500 -15.28 9.39 -8.51
CA MET A 500 -15.51 8.52 -9.67
C MET A 500 -15.32 7.04 -9.33
N ARG A 501 -14.27 6.70 -8.57
CA ARG A 501 -14.01 5.34 -8.10
C ARG A 501 -15.15 4.81 -7.24
N ILE A 502 -15.67 5.62 -6.32
CA ILE A 502 -16.82 5.26 -5.47
C ILE A 502 -18.05 5.01 -6.34
N VAL A 503 -18.38 5.92 -7.26
CA VAL A 503 -19.55 5.77 -8.14
C VAL A 503 -19.48 4.46 -8.92
N TRP A 504 -18.31 4.13 -9.46
CA TRP A 504 -18.09 2.88 -10.20
C TRP A 504 -18.22 1.64 -9.30
N SER A 505 -17.58 1.63 -8.13
CA SER A 505 -17.62 0.51 -7.19
C SER A 505 -19.03 0.29 -6.62
N VAL A 506 -19.75 1.36 -6.29
CA VAL A 506 -21.16 1.33 -5.87
C VAL A 506 -22.05 0.78 -6.98
N GLY A 507 -21.83 1.22 -8.23
CA GLY A 507 -22.53 0.67 -9.39
C GLY A 507 -22.29 -0.83 -9.56
N PHE A 508 -21.06 -1.30 -9.38
CA PHE A 508 -20.73 -2.72 -9.39
C PHE A 508 -21.42 -3.49 -8.27
N ILE A 509 -21.39 -2.99 -7.04
CA ILE A 509 -22.04 -3.59 -5.86
C ILE A 509 -23.54 -3.75 -6.11
N ASN A 510 -24.21 -2.68 -6.57
CA ASN A 510 -25.63 -2.72 -6.88
C ASN A 510 -25.96 -3.75 -7.97
N ALA A 511 -25.16 -3.81 -9.04
CA ALA A 511 -25.34 -4.78 -10.11
C ALA A 511 -25.12 -6.23 -9.64
N TYR A 512 -24.16 -6.46 -8.74
CA TYR A 512 -23.88 -7.78 -8.16
C TYR A 512 -25.09 -8.29 -7.37
N PHE A 513 -25.61 -7.49 -6.44
CA PHE A 513 -26.76 -7.91 -5.62
C PHE A 513 -28.07 -8.01 -6.43
N ALA A 514 -28.27 -7.16 -7.44
CA ALA A 514 -29.40 -7.29 -8.37
C ALA A 514 -29.34 -8.59 -9.20
N GLY A 515 -28.14 -9.02 -9.60
CA GLY A 515 -27.93 -10.30 -10.30
C GLY A 515 -28.24 -11.52 -9.42
N VAL A 516 -28.00 -11.43 -8.11
CA VAL A 516 -28.35 -12.48 -7.14
C VAL A 516 -29.87 -12.57 -6.92
N GLU A 517 -30.58 -11.43 -6.92
CA GLU A 517 -32.04 -11.34 -6.73
C GLU A 517 -32.84 -11.99 -7.88
N GLY A 518 -32.30 -11.97 -9.10
CA GLY A 518 -32.91 -12.63 -10.27
C GLY A 518 -32.93 -14.16 -10.21
N SER A 519 -32.13 -14.77 -9.32
CA SER A 519 -32.22 -16.19 -9.00
C SER A 519 -33.32 -16.38 -7.96
N LYS A 520 -34.34 -17.21 -8.27
CA LYS A 520 -35.61 -17.40 -7.51
C LYS A 520 -35.45 -17.77 -6.02
N ALA A 521 -34.22 -17.87 -5.49
CA ALA A 521 -33.89 -18.23 -4.12
C ALA A 521 -33.77 -17.04 -3.13
N SER A 522 -33.68 -15.78 -3.58
CA SER A 522 -33.40 -14.63 -2.67
C SER A 522 -34.08 -13.31 -3.04
N ALA A 523 -35.42 -13.26 -2.98
CA ALA A 523 -36.21 -12.05 -3.29
C ALA A 523 -36.14 -10.90 -2.24
N ARG A 524 -35.08 -10.79 -1.44
CA ARG A 524 -35.00 -9.78 -0.34
C ARG A 524 -33.64 -9.12 -0.11
N VAL A 525 -32.63 -9.39 -0.94
CA VAL A 525 -31.27 -8.90 -0.68
C VAL A 525 -30.96 -7.68 -1.56
N ARG A 526 -31.49 -6.51 -1.18
CA ARG A 526 -31.19 -5.22 -1.83
C ARG A 526 -30.22 -4.40 -0.97
N VAL A 527 -29.27 -3.73 -1.63
CA VAL A 527 -28.38 -2.78 -0.99
C VAL A 527 -29.18 -1.54 -0.60
N ASP A 528 -29.11 -1.18 0.68
CA ASP A 528 -29.83 -0.04 1.23
C ASP A 528 -28.81 0.98 1.76
N TRP A 529 -28.42 1.89 0.88
CA TRP A 529 -27.44 2.93 1.18
C TRP A 529 -27.95 3.88 2.28
N ALA A 530 -29.25 4.01 2.51
CA ALA A 530 -29.77 4.83 3.62
C ALA A 530 -29.36 4.27 4.99
N LYS A 531 -29.24 2.94 5.12
CA LYS A 531 -28.76 2.30 6.35
C LYS A 531 -27.28 2.56 6.64
N THR A 532 -26.50 2.95 5.64
CA THR A 532 -25.08 3.28 5.80
C THR A 532 -24.85 4.72 6.25
N MET A 533 -25.84 5.60 6.09
CA MET A 533 -25.70 7.00 6.47
C MET A 533 -25.81 7.17 7.99
N PRO A 534 -25.04 8.09 8.59
CA PRO A 534 -25.17 8.43 10.00
C PRO A 534 -26.52 9.10 10.25
N GLY A 535 -26.97 9.05 11.51
CA GLY A 535 -28.19 9.72 11.94
C GLY A 535 -28.14 11.23 11.67
N TRP A 536 -29.26 11.78 11.22
CA TRP A 536 -29.37 13.21 10.88
C TRP A 536 -28.99 14.13 12.05
N LEU A 537 -29.23 13.69 13.30
CA LEU A 537 -28.87 14.44 14.50
C LEU A 537 -27.35 14.62 14.61
N LEU A 538 -26.57 13.55 14.37
CA LEU A 538 -25.11 13.63 14.35
C LEU A 538 -24.63 14.59 13.26
N VAL A 539 -25.22 14.53 12.07
CA VAL A 539 -24.88 15.44 10.96
C VAL A 539 -25.21 16.89 11.33
N ALA A 540 -26.41 17.16 11.82
CA ALA A 540 -26.86 18.50 12.18
C ALA A 540 -26.01 19.11 13.30
N VAL A 541 -25.78 18.36 14.39
CA VAL A 541 -24.93 18.81 15.50
C VAL A 541 -23.48 18.94 15.07
N GLY A 542 -22.96 18.02 14.26
CA GLY A 542 -21.61 18.10 13.72
C GLY A 542 -21.42 19.38 12.90
N VAL A 543 -22.30 19.65 11.93
CA VAL A 543 -22.25 20.87 11.10
C VAL A 543 -22.40 22.13 11.97
N GLY A 544 -23.34 22.14 12.91
CA GLY A 544 -23.53 23.25 13.84
C GLY A 544 -22.29 23.51 14.71
N ALA A 545 -21.73 22.46 15.31
CA ALA A 545 -20.52 22.54 16.12
C ALA A 545 -19.31 22.98 15.28
N GLY A 546 -19.19 22.51 14.03
CA GLY A 546 -18.16 22.94 13.09
C GLY A 546 -18.29 24.41 12.66
N ALA A 547 -19.52 24.91 12.51
CA ALA A 547 -19.76 26.33 12.26
C ALA A 547 -19.38 27.19 13.48
N VAL A 548 -19.76 26.77 14.69
CA VAL A 548 -19.37 27.44 15.94
C VAL A 548 -17.85 27.37 16.13
N ALA A 549 -17.23 26.23 15.85
CA ALA A 549 -15.78 26.06 15.95
C ALA A 549 -15.05 27.06 15.06
N ARG A 550 -15.49 27.23 13.79
CA ARG A 550 -14.91 28.22 12.86
C ARG A 550 -15.05 29.66 13.34
N ALA A 551 -16.10 29.98 14.10
CA ALA A 551 -16.33 31.32 14.62
C ALA A 551 -15.55 31.61 15.92
N VAL A 552 -15.31 30.60 16.76
CA VAL A 552 -14.87 30.79 18.16
C VAL A 552 -13.44 30.30 18.44
N VAL A 553 -12.94 29.36 17.65
CA VAL A 553 -11.60 28.78 17.78
C VAL A 553 -10.65 29.55 16.87
N SER A 554 -9.65 30.22 17.46
CA SER A 554 -8.64 30.91 16.66
C SER A 554 -7.51 29.96 16.29
N GLU A 555 -6.91 30.15 15.11
CA GLU A 555 -5.77 29.33 14.65
C GLU A 555 -4.44 29.73 15.32
N ARG A 556 -4.46 30.71 16.23
CA ARG A 556 -3.27 31.23 16.92
C ARG A 556 -2.67 30.21 17.90
N GLY A 557 -3.41 29.15 18.24
CA GLY A 557 -2.93 28.07 19.09
C GLY A 557 -2.68 28.50 20.53
N VAL A 558 -3.50 29.42 21.05
CA VAL A 558 -3.50 29.76 22.48
C VAL A 558 -4.11 28.57 23.23
N PHE A 559 -3.71 28.33 24.48
CA PHE A 559 -4.25 27.24 25.32
C PHE A 559 -5.79 27.19 25.28
N MET A 560 -6.44 28.35 25.28
CA MET A 560 -7.89 28.50 25.20
C MET A 560 -8.49 27.93 23.89
N ASP A 561 -7.79 28.03 22.77
CA ASP A 561 -8.26 27.50 21.47
C ASP A 561 -8.31 25.96 21.50
N TYR A 562 -7.34 25.33 22.16
CA TYR A 562 -7.37 23.87 22.37
C TYR A 562 -8.51 23.44 23.28
N VAL A 563 -8.77 24.19 24.36
CA VAL A 563 -9.88 23.90 25.28
C VAL A 563 -11.23 24.02 24.56
N LYS A 564 -11.44 25.10 23.81
CA LYS A 564 -12.66 25.31 23.00
C LYS A 564 -12.83 24.21 21.96
N GLY A 565 -11.77 23.90 21.21
CA GLY A 565 -11.77 22.84 20.21
C GLY A 565 -12.07 21.45 20.80
N ALA A 566 -11.42 21.11 21.91
CA ALA A 566 -11.66 19.86 22.63
C ALA A 566 -13.08 19.77 23.20
N GLY A 567 -13.61 20.88 23.73
CA GLY A 567 -14.99 20.95 24.22
C GLY A 567 -16.00 20.67 23.10
N LEU A 568 -15.85 21.33 21.94
CA LEU A 568 -16.74 21.12 20.78
C LEU A 568 -16.62 19.69 20.22
N ALA A 569 -15.41 19.15 20.14
CA ALA A 569 -15.20 17.75 19.76
C ALA A 569 -15.85 16.78 20.76
N GLY A 570 -15.77 17.07 22.05
CA GLY A 570 -16.42 16.30 23.11
C GLY A 570 -17.95 16.29 22.95
N VAL A 571 -18.56 17.46 22.68
CA VAL A 571 -20.01 17.57 22.43
C VAL A 571 -20.43 16.68 21.25
N VAL A 572 -19.75 16.78 20.10
CA VAL A 572 -20.08 15.96 18.93
C VAL A 572 -19.82 14.47 19.22
N GLY A 573 -18.78 14.13 19.97
CA GLY A 573 -18.50 12.76 20.40
C GLY A 573 -19.62 12.18 21.26
N VAL A 574 -20.11 12.92 22.26
CA VAL A 574 -21.24 12.50 23.10
C VAL A 574 -22.52 12.36 22.28
N VAL A 575 -22.81 13.33 21.39
CA VAL A 575 -23.98 13.25 20.51
C VAL A 575 -23.88 12.09 19.53
N SER A 576 -22.68 11.77 19.02
CA SER A 576 -22.45 10.58 18.20
C SER A 576 -22.79 9.31 18.97
N LEU A 577 -22.29 9.16 20.20
CA LEU A 577 -22.59 8.01 21.05
C LEU A 577 -24.09 7.90 21.37
N TYR A 578 -24.79 9.03 21.56
CA TYR A 578 -26.22 9.05 21.82
C TYR A 578 -27.06 8.74 20.57
N SER A 579 -26.82 9.44 19.46
CA SER A 579 -27.51 9.29 18.18
C SER A 579 -27.36 7.86 17.62
N GLU A 580 -26.14 7.32 17.71
CA GLU A 580 -25.78 6.02 17.14
C GLU A 580 -25.78 4.90 18.18
N ARG A 581 -26.39 5.10 19.36
CA ARG A 581 -26.37 4.13 20.46
C ARG A 581 -26.85 2.74 20.06
N HIS A 582 -27.88 2.67 19.21
CA HIS A 582 -28.43 1.39 18.76
C HIS A 582 -27.42 0.63 17.90
N PHE A 583 -26.74 1.33 17.01
CA PHE A 583 -25.67 0.79 16.17
C PHE A 583 -24.49 0.30 17.02
N PHE A 584 -24.01 1.11 17.98
CA PHE A 584 -22.90 0.69 18.85
C PHE A 584 -23.25 -0.50 19.73
N MET A 585 -24.49 -0.56 20.25
CA MET A 585 -24.97 -1.71 21.02
C MET A 585 -25.10 -2.97 20.17
N GLU A 586 -25.48 -2.83 18.89
CA GLU A 586 -25.52 -3.94 17.94
C GLU A 586 -24.12 -4.47 17.63
N CYS A 587 -23.16 -3.59 17.32
CA CYS A 587 -21.74 -3.94 17.18
C CYS A 587 -21.21 -4.69 18.42
N TYR A 588 -21.52 -4.19 19.62
CA TYR A 588 -21.10 -4.80 20.88
C TYR A 588 -21.71 -6.20 21.08
N ARG A 589 -23.00 -6.39 20.75
CA ARG A 589 -23.66 -7.70 20.81
C ARG A 589 -23.01 -8.69 19.84
N LEU A 590 -22.76 -8.27 18.59
CA LEU A 590 -22.09 -9.11 17.59
C LEU A 590 -20.67 -9.50 18.03
N PHE A 591 -19.90 -8.56 18.58
CA PHE A 591 -18.57 -8.83 19.11
C PHE A 591 -18.59 -9.79 20.31
N LYS A 592 -19.55 -9.62 21.23
CA LYS A 592 -19.72 -10.51 22.38
C LYS A 592 -20.09 -11.93 21.96
N LEU A 593 -20.99 -12.07 20.98
CA LEU A 593 -21.37 -13.37 20.41
C LEU A 593 -20.20 -14.07 19.71
N ALA A 594 -19.35 -13.31 19.00
CA ALA A 594 -18.17 -13.84 18.34
C ALA A 594 -17.12 -14.37 19.34
N ARG A 595 -16.97 -13.73 20.51
CA ARG A 595 -16.04 -14.15 21.57
C ARG A 595 -16.52 -15.38 22.36
N GLN A 596 -17.81 -15.67 22.32
CA GLN A 596 -18.41 -16.82 23.03
C GLN A 596 -18.45 -18.11 22.18
N ARG A 597 -18.15 -18.01 20.88
CA ARG A 597 -17.92 -19.12 19.95
C ARG A 597 -16.40 -19.35 19.80
#